data_AF-A0A9E6DAV9-F1
#
_entry.id   AF-A0A9E6DAV9-F1
#
_cell.length_a   1.000
_cell.length_b   1.000
_cell.length_c   1.000
_cell.angle_alpha   90.00
_cell.angle_beta   90.00
_cell.angle_gamma   90.00
#
_symmetry.space_group_name_H-M   'P 1'
#
loop_
_entity.id
_entity.type
_entity.pdbx_description
1 polymer ?
#
loop_
_entity_poly.entity_id
_entity_poly.type
_entity_poly.pdbx_seq_one_letter_code
_entity_poly.pdbx_strand_id
1 'polypeptide(L)'
;MRIIIIKKKMKRIRTSSVTMFKLIFIGIIVFSIQSCQEGSSMEKLGEGYSYYDTGTIFKNILRRKESSYPPTDKFNLKYIKEENVYSKIISYSFNEKFILIIQEPNKRGHVVGIKFELEDVYSNEKSELIADSLINNDPYYQKVFSRELNYWIISHQEDSLYGPYSKQQYLKKREVLKIPEKLKLKDVD
;
A
#
# COMPACT_ATOMS: atom_id res chain seq x y z
N MET A 1 30.00 13.24 -86.42
CA MET A 1 28.97 12.63 -85.55
C MET A 1 29.01 13.34 -84.20
N ARG A 2 27.90 13.98 -83.80
CA ARG A 2 27.79 14.81 -82.58
C ARG A 2 27.52 13.90 -81.37
N ILE A 3 28.23 14.09 -80.25
CA ILE A 3 27.84 13.52 -78.95
C ILE A 3 27.77 14.64 -77.91
N ILE A 4 26.62 14.64 -77.24
CA ILE A 4 26.05 15.70 -76.42
C ILE A 4 26.58 15.57 -74.99
N ILE A 5 27.20 16.61 -74.45
CA ILE A 5 27.60 16.68 -73.03
C ILE A 5 26.42 17.24 -72.23
N ILE A 6 25.70 16.37 -71.53
CA ILE A 6 24.61 16.75 -70.63
C ILE A 6 25.21 17.27 -69.31
N LYS A 7 25.18 18.59 -69.10
CA LYS A 7 25.54 19.19 -67.81
C LYS A 7 24.39 19.01 -66.80
N LYS A 8 24.53 18.02 -65.92
CA LYS A 8 23.59 17.77 -64.80
C LYS A 8 23.78 18.87 -63.73
N LYS A 9 22.81 19.77 -63.61
CA LYS A 9 22.81 20.89 -62.66
C LYS A 9 22.43 20.38 -61.26
N MET A 10 23.42 20.21 -60.38
CA MET A 10 23.20 19.83 -58.98
C MET A 10 22.57 21.00 -58.20
N LYS A 11 21.30 20.84 -57.80
CA LYS A 11 20.57 21.80 -56.98
C LYS A 11 20.91 21.54 -55.51
N ARG A 12 21.75 22.40 -54.92
CA ARG A 12 22.12 22.36 -53.50
C ARG A 12 20.89 22.72 -52.65
N ILE A 13 20.29 21.73 -51.99
CA ILE A 13 19.22 21.95 -51.02
C ILE A 13 19.90 22.38 -49.71
N ARG A 14 19.83 23.67 -49.38
CA ARG A 14 20.15 24.19 -48.05
C ARG A 14 18.95 23.89 -47.14
N THR A 15 18.98 22.77 -46.43
CA THR A 15 18.08 22.56 -45.30
C THR A 15 18.55 23.40 -44.12
N SER A 16 17.64 24.16 -43.52
CA SER A 16 17.93 25.07 -42.42
C SER A 16 18.13 24.27 -41.12
N SER A 17 19.40 24.09 -40.74
CA SER A 17 19.87 23.36 -39.54
C SER A 17 19.14 23.73 -38.23
N VAL A 18 18.58 24.93 -38.14
CA VAL A 18 17.95 25.46 -36.91
C VAL A 18 16.58 24.85 -36.59
N THR A 19 15.85 24.33 -37.58
CA THR A 19 14.51 23.73 -37.33
C THR A 19 14.58 22.28 -36.86
N MET A 20 15.68 21.57 -37.17
CA MET A 20 15.86 20.16 -36.80
C MET A 20 16.18 19.96 -35.32
N PHE A 21 16.91 20.91 -34.69
CA PHE A 21 17.23 20.84 -33.25
C PHE A 21 16.02 21.09 -32.33
N LYS A 22 15.03 21.90 -32.77
CA LYS A 22 13.82 22.16 -31.97
C LYS A 22 12.90 20.94 -31.86
N LEU A 23 12.84 20.09 -32.89
CA LEU A 23 12.05 18.86 -32.85
C LEU A 23 12.67 17.77 -31.95
N ILE A 24 14.01 17.73 -31.88
CA ILE A 24 14.72 16.79 -30.99
C ILE A 24 14.50 17.14 -29.51
N PHE A 25 14.48 18.43 -29.17
CA PHE A 25 14.26 18.87 -27.78
C PHE A 25 12.83 18.62 -27.29
N ILE A 26 11.82 18.77 -28.16
CA ILE A 26 10.42 18.46 -27.83
C ILE A 26 10.24 16.94 -27.63
N GLY A 27 10.93 16.10 -28.42
CA GLY A 27 10.89 14.64 -28.24
C GLY A 27 11.44 14.14 -26.89
N ILE A 28 12.49 14.77 -26.37
CA ILE A 28 13.11 14.40 -25.08
C ILE A 28 12.23 14.78 -23.89
N ILE A 29 11.51 15.90 -23.98
CA ILE A 29 10.58 16.34 -22.92
C ILE A 29 9.35 15.43 -22.87
N VAL A 30 8.87 14.94 -24.02
CA VAL A 30 7.70 14.04 -24.10
C VAL A 30 8.01 12.61 -23.63
N PHE A 31 9.27 12.15 -23.69
CA PHE A 31 9.67 10.84 -23.14
C PHE A 31 9.90 10.84 -21.61
N SER A 32 9.96 12.01 -20.98
CA SER A 32 10.23 12.11 -19.53
C SER A 32 8.98 11.99 -18.65
N ILE A 33 7.79 11.86 -19.24
CA ILE A 33 6.50 11.90 -18.51
C ILE A 33 5.79 10.54 -18.40
N GLN A 34 6.37 9.44 -18.89
CA GLN A 34 5.64 8.15 -19.01
C GLN A 34 6.13 6.99 -18.15
N SER A 35 6.89 7.22 -17.08
CA SER A 35 7.32 6.13 -16.19
C SER A 35 7.12 6.42 -14.71
N CYS A 36 5.99 7.03 -14.34
CA CYS A 36 5.40 6.77 -13.03
C CYS A 36 4.64 5.43 -13.11
N GLN A 37 5.37 4.31 -13.10
CA GLN A 37 4.77 3.06 -12.63
C GLN A 37 4.35 3.30 -11.19
N GLU A 38 3.10 2.97 -10.84
CA GLU A 38 2.63 2.93 -9.46
C GLU A 38 3.50 1.96 -8.67
N GLY A 39 4.59 2.49 -8.12
CA GLY A 39 5.56 1.73 -7.35
C GLY A 39 5.00 1.41 -5.98
N SER A 40 5.43 0.28 -5.43
CA SER A 40 5.19 0.01 -4.02
C SER A 40 5.81 1.12 -3.17
N SER A 41 5.05 1.68 -2.24
CA SER A 41 5.52 2.67 -1.27
C SER A 41 5.47 2.10 0.14
N MET A 42 6.38 2.59 0.99
CA MET A 42 6.47 2.25 2.39
C MET A 42 6.71 3.52 3.21
N GLU A 43 5.92 3.72 4.26
CA GLU A 43 6.09 4.83 5.19
C GLU A 43 6.24 4.30 6.63
N LYS A 44 7.25 4.78 7.36
CA LYS A 44 7.41 4.44 8.77
C LYS A 44 6.46 5.29 9.61
N LEU A 45 5.69 4.63 10.48
CA LEU A 45 4.68 5.29 11.32
C LEU A 45 5.09 5.45 12.79
N GLY A 46 6.23 4.90 13.19
CA GLY A 46 6.73 4.92 14.58
C GLY A 46 6.60 3.57 15.28
N GLU A 47 7.40 3.32 16.32
CA GLU A 47 7.37 2.11 17.17
C GLU A 47 7.24 0.78 16.41
N GLY A 48 8.03 0.64 15.33
CA GLY A 48 8.04 -0.57 14.51
C GLY A 48 6.89 -0.67 13.50
N TYR A 49 5.92 0.23 13.48
CA TYR A 49 4.84 0.22 12.49
C TYR A 49 5.25 0.84 11.16
N SER A 50 4.72 0.30 10.07
CA SER A 50 4.88 0.85 8.72
C SER A 50 3.62 0.67 7.89
N TYR A 51 3.28 1.71 7.12
CA TYR A 51 2.29 1.63 6.05
C TYR A 51 2.95 1.07 4.80
N TYR A 52 2.27 0.14 4.14
CA TYR A 52 2.69 -0.49 2.89
C TYR A 52 1.58 -0.33 1.86
N ASP A 53 1.89 0.26 0.71
CA ASP A 53 0.99 0.37 -0.44
C ASP A 53 1.67 -0.25 -1.65
N THR A 54 1.12 -1.34 -2.20
CA THR A 54 1.71 -1.96 -3.40
C THR A 54 1.16 -1.41 -4.71
N GLY A 55 0.39 -0.31 -4.70
CA GLY A 55 -0.37 0.16 -5.86
C GLY A 55 -1.58 -0.72 -6.20
N THR A 56 -2.03 -1.56 -5.26
CA THR A 56 -3.18 -2.47 -5.48
C THR A 56 -4.12 -2.45 -4.26
N ILE A 57 -4.91 -3.51 -4.06
CA ILE A 57 -5.71 -3.73 -2.86
C ILE A 57 -4.85 -3.95 -1.59
N PHE A 58 -3.54 -4.15 -1.74
CA PHE A 58 -2.59 -4.32 -0.64
C PHE A 58 -2.12 -2.97 -0.09
N LYS A 59 -2.96 -2.42 0.78
CA LYS A 59 -2.67 -1.26 1.62
C LYS A 59 -2.77 -1.68 3.07
N ASN A 60 -1.64 -1.89 3.74
CA ASN A 60 -1.54 -2.50 5.05
C ASN A 60 -0.83 -1.59 6.05
N ILE A 61 -1.15 -1.72 7.33
CA ILE A 61 -0.30 -1.24 8.42
C ILE A 61 0.19 -2.47 9.16
N LEU A 62 1.51 -2.69 9.08
CA LEU A 62 2.15 -3.86 9.65
C LEU A 62 3.09 -3.42 10.75
N ARG A 63 3.13 -4.19 11.83
CA ARG A 63 4.19 -4.07 12.83
C ARG A 63 5.40 -4.87 12.35
N ARG A 64 6.59 -4.28 12.42
CA ARG A 64 7.85 -4.98 12.15
C ARG A 64 8.20 -5.83 13.36
N LYS A 65 8.47 -7.11 13.12
CA LYS A 65 9.14 -7.99 14.10
C LYS A 65 10.58 -7.50 14.24
N GLU A 66 10.96 -6.92 15.37
CA GLU A 66 12.39 -6.84 15.71
C GLU A 66 12.91 -8.28 15.82
N SER A 67 13.98 -8.56 15.09
CA SER A 67 14.45 -9.90 14.73
C SER A 67 14.52 -10.87 15.92
N SER A 68 13.44 -11.61 16.12
CA SER A 68 13.46 -12.94 16.70
C SER A 68 12.36 -13.67 15.98
N TYR A 69 12.79 -14.57 15.08
CA TYR A 69 11.94 -15.62 14.53
C TYR A 69 11.00 -16.10 15.65
N PRO A 70 9.67 -16.23 15.41
CA PRO A 70 8.84 -16.85 16.43
C PRO A 70 9.51 -18.18 16.79
N PRO A 71 9.74 -18.48 18.08
CA PRO A 71 10.22 -19.79 18.45
C PRO A 71 9.33 -20.80 17.75
N THR A 72 9.96 -21.71 17.02
CA THR A 72 9.42 -22.71 16.09
C THR A 72 8.28 -23.58 16.65
N ASP A 73 7.97 -23.37 17.91
CA ASP A 73 7.26 -24.26 18.80
C ASP A 73 5.76 -23.93 18.82
N LYS A 74 5.34 -22.72 18.39
CA LYS A 74 3.92 -22.35 18.22
C LYS A 74 3.74 -21.10 17.37
N PHE A 75 3.24 -21.29 16.16
CA PHE A 75 2.74 -20.18 15.33
C PHE A 75 1.67 -19.41 16.10
N ASN A 76 1.97 -18.15 16.45
CA ASN A 76 1.08 -17.35 17.26
C ASN A 76 0.09 -16.57 16.39
N LEU A 77 -1.06 -17.19 16.09
CA LEU A 77 -2.17 -16.55 15.35
C LEU A 77 -2.63 -15.22 15.97
N LYS A 78 -2.32 -15.00 17.26
CA LYS A 78 -2.53 -13.73 17.96
C LYS A 78 -1.87 -12.56 17.22
N TYR A 79 -0.62 -12.74 16.77
CA TYR A 79 0.16 -11.70 16.09
C TYR A 79 -0.54 -11.20 14.81
N ILE A 80 -1.04 -12.13 13.98
CA ILE A 80 -1.73 -11.79 12.73
C ILE A 80 -2.97 -10.92 12.99
N LYS A 81 -3.67 -11.20 14.09
CA LYS A 81 -4.95 -10.53 14.40
C LYS A 81 -4.77 -9.23 15.18
N GLU A 82 -3.83 -9.21 16.12
CA GLU A 82 -3.75 -8.17 17.15
C GLU A 82 -2.69 -7.11 16.86
N GLU A 83 -1.81 -7.32 15.88
CA GLU A 83 -0.69 -6.39 15.63
C GLU A 83 -0.71 -5.77 14.23
N ASN A 84 -1.56 -6.26 13.34
CA ASN A 84 -1.59 -5.83 11.93
C ASN A 84 -3.00 -5.45 11.50
N VAL A 85 -3.09 -4.49 10.58
CA VAL A 85 -4.34 -4.11 9.92
C VAL A 85 -4.22 -4.41 8.43
N TYR A 86 -4.94 -5.44 7.98
CA TYR A 86 -4.79 -5.97 6.63
C TYR A 86 -5.78 -5.43 5.61
N SER A 87 -5.20 -5.01 4.51
CA SER A 87 -5.76 -4.64 3.22
C SER A 87 -6.72 -3.46 3.18
N LYS A 88 -6.57 -2.72 2.08
CA LYS A 88 -7.38 -1.58 1.65
C LYS A 88 -7.63 -0.55 2.76
N ILE A 89 -6.53 -0.06 3.35
CA ILE A 89 -6.53 1.18 4.12
C ILE A 89 -6.85 2.35 3.18
N ILE A 90 -7.91 3.08 3.50
CA ILE A 90 -8.37 4.24 2.71
C ILE A 90 -7.71 5.52 3.23
N SER A 91 -7.55 5.62 4.54
CA SER A 91 -7.08 6.84 5.21
C SER A 91 -6.37 6.46 6.50
N TYR A 92 -5.26 7.13 6.80
CA TYR A 92 -4.60 7.06 8.09
C TYR A 92 -4.05 8.41 8.51
N SER A 93 -3.82 8.58 9.80
CA SER A 93 -3.16 9.74 10.38
C SER A 93 -2.41 9.28 11.62
N PHE A 94 -1.20 9.79 11.84
CA PHE A 94 -0.36 9.32 12.93
C PHE A 94 0.44 10.44 13.57
N ASN A 95 0.87 10.20 14.81
CA ASN A 95 1.85 10.99 15.53
C ASN A 95 2.71 10.07 16.40
N GLU A 96 3.50 10.64 17.31
CA GLU A 96 4.38 9.90 18.21
C GLU A 96 3.66 8.97 19.21
N LYS A 97 2.33 9.05 19.34
CA LYS A 97 1.56 8.24 20.30
C LYS A 97 0.54 7.32 19.66
N PHE A 98 0.00 7.70 18.51
CA PHE A 98 -1.16 7.03 17.93
C PHE A 98 -1.05 6.91 16.41
N ILE A 99 -1.64 5.83 15.89
CA ILE A 99 -2.00 5.69 14.48
C ILE A 99 -3.50 5.49 14.40
N LEU A 100 -4.16 6.28 13.58
CA LEU A 100 -5.59 6.20 13.30
C LEU A 100 -5.78 5.65 11.90
N ILE A 101 -6.76 4.77 11.70
CA ILE A 101 -6.91 4.05 10.43
C ILE A 101 -8.40 3.95 10.06
N ILE A 102 -8.72 4.20 8.78
CA ILE A 102 -9.95 3.78 8.12
C ILE A 102 -9.60 2.68 7.14
N GLN A 103 -10.34 1.58 7.23
CA GLN A 103 -10.17 0.41 6.39
C GLN A 103 -11.50 0.05 5.76
N GLU A 104 -11.49 -0.25 4.46
CA GLU A 104 -12.58 -0.97 3.79
C GLU A 104 -12.19 -2.43 3.65
N PRO A 105 -12.81 -3.36 4.39
CA PRO A 105 -12.36 -4.75 4.43
C PRO A 105 -12.35 -5.41 3.06
N ASN A 106 -11.20 -5.96 2.67
CA ASN A 106 -11.07 -6.74 1.45
C ASN A 106 -10.71 -8.20 1.78
N LYS A 107 -11.62 -9.13 1.50
CA LYS A 107 -11.44 -10.55 1.83
C LYS A 107 -10.19 -11.14 1.16
N ARG A 108 -10.04 -10.93 -0.15
CA ARG A 108 -8.89 -11.42 -0.93
C ARG A 108 -7.57 -10.83 -0.41
N GLY A 109 -7.57 -9.54 -0.06
CA GLY A 109 -6.43 -8.85 0.51
C GLY A 109 -5.99 -9.45 1.85
N HIS A 110 -6.95 -9.80 2.72
CA HIS A 110 -6.66 -10.50 3.96
C HIS A 110 -6.14 -11.91 3.73
N VAL A 111 -6.73 -12.70 2.81
CA VAL A 111 -6.26 -14.06 2.51
C VAL A 111 -4.78 -14.01 2.12
N VAL A 112 -4.42 -13.15 1.19
CA VAL A 112 -3.02 -13.03 0.72
C VAL A 112 -2.10 -12.50 1.81
N GLY A 113 -2.54 -11.53 2.62
CA GLY A 113 -1.74 -11.02 3.75
C GLY A 113 -1.45 -12.09 4.81
N ILE A 114 -2.48 -12.84 5.22
CA ILE A 114 -2.36 -13.93 6.20
C ILE A 114 -1.53 -15.08 5.61
N LYS A 115 -1.76 -15.43 4.35
CA LYS A 115 -0.99 -16.45 3.63
C LYS A 115 0.50 -16.12 3.62
N PHE A 116 0.86 -14.88 3.30
CA PHE A 116 2.25 -14.43 3.30
C PHE A 116 2.92 -14.62 4.67
N GLU A 117 2.22 -14.32 5.77
CA GLU A 117 2.73 -14.58 7.13
C GLU A 117 2.86 -16.07 7.49
N LEU A 118 2.11 -16.94 6.82
CA LEU A 118 2.08 -18.38 7.06
C LEU A 118 3.11 -19.15 6.22
N GLU A 119 3.58 -18.58 5.11
CA GLU A 119 4.49 -19.23 4.14
C GLU A 119 5.87 -19.58 4.73
N ASP A 120 6.29 -18.94 5.81
CA ASP A 120 7.52 -19.29 6.54
C ASP A 120 7.42 -20.67 7.24
N VAL A 121 6.20 -21.16 7.49
CA VAL A 121 5.93 -22.35 8.31
C VAL A 121 5.21 -23.46 7.56
N TYR A 122 4.34 -23.08 6.61
CA TYR A 122 3.52 -24.02 5.86
C TYR A 122 3.77 -23.89 4.36
N SER A 123 3.46 -24.95 3.61
CA SER A 123 3.43 -24.86 2.15
C SER A 123 2.41 -23.81 1.69
N ASN A 124 2.67 -23.20 0.54
CA ASN A 124 1.80 -22.20 -0.10
C ASN A 124 0.31 -22.62 -0.10
N GLU A 125 -0.01 -23.83 -0.54
CA GLU A 125 -1.38 -24.37 -0.55
C GLU A 125 -1.99 -24.47 0.85
N LYS A 126 -1.21 -24.96 1.84
CA LYS A 126 -1.68 -25.09 3.22
C LYS A 126 -1.89 -23.74 3.88
N SER A 127 -1.02 -22.76 3.62
CA SER A 127 -1.15 -21.38 4.09
C SER A 127 -2.44 -20.73 3.59
N GLU A 128 -2.79 -20.96 2.32
CA GLU A 128 -4.03 -20.46 1.72
C GLU A 128 -5.27 -21.07 2.37
N LEU A 129 -5.31 -22.40 2.54
CA LEU A 129 -6.41 -23.09 3.21
C LEU A 129 -6.60 -22.62 4.67
N ILE A 130 -5.50 -22.39 5.40
CA ILE A 130 -5.55 -21.86 6.77
C ILE A 130 -6.09 -20.42 6.75
N ALA A 131 -5.59 -19.56 5.87
CA ALA A 131 -6.03 -18.17 5.76
C ALA A 131 -7.53 -18.07 5.45
N ASP A 132 -8.01 -18.87 4.49
CA ASP A 132 -9.44 -18.95 4.15
C ASP A 132 -10.28 -19.45 5.33
N SER A 133 -9.83 -20.52 6.01
CA SER A 133 -10.54 -21.06 7.16
C SER A 133 -10.63 -20.03 8.31
N LEU A 134 -9.54 -19.34 8.61
CA LEU A 134 -9.52 -18.28 9.62
C LEU A 134 -10.52 -17.18 9.29
N ILE A 135 -10.49 -16.67 8.06
CA ILE A 135 -11.36 -15.58 7.64
C ILE A 135 -12.85 -15.96 7.72
N ASN A 136 -13.20 -17.19 7.39
CA ASN A 136 -14.60 -17.64 7.35
C ASN A 136 -15.13 -18.02 8.74
N ASN A 137 -14.29 -18.60 9.59
CA ASN A 137 -14.74 -19.25 10.82
C ASN A 137 -14.41 -18.45 12.09
N ASP A 138 -13.45 -17.53 12.04
CA ASP A 138 -13.03 -16.81 13.24
C ASP A 138 -13.95 -15.61 13.53
N PRO A 139 -14.48 -15.47 14.77
CA PRO A 139 -15.33 -14.35 15.15
C PRO A 139 -14.68 -12.98 14.95
N TYR A 140 -13.34 -12.89 15.05
CA TYR A 140 -12.62 -11.65 14.77
C TYR A 140 -12.82 -11.21 13.32
N TYR A 141 -12.59 -12.10 12.35
CA TYR A 141 -12.72 -11.77 10.94
C TYR A 141 -14.18 -11.60 10.54
N GLN A 142 -15.11 -12.38 11.10
CA GLN A 142 -16.54 -12.14 10.91
C GLN A 142 -16.93 -10.71 11.33
N LYS A 143 -16.39 -10.22 12.45
CA LYS A 143 -16.61 -8.82 12.88
C LYS A 143 -15.96 -7.81 11.93
N VAL A 144 -14.73 -8.07 11.46
CA VAL A 144 -14.05 -7.22 10.45
C VAL A 144 -14.93 -7.11 9.18
N PHE A 145 -15.41 -8.23 8.65
CA PHE A 145 -16.19 -8.26 7.41
C PHE A 145 -17.68 -7.96 7.56
N SER A 146 -18.19 -7.80 8.79
CA SER A 146 -19.60 -7.42 9.04
C SER A 146 -19.93 -5.96 8.71
N ARG A 147 -18.93 -5.15 8.33
CA ARG A 147 -19.07 -3.71 8.11
C ARG A 147 -18.38 -3.29 6.82
N GLU A 148 -18.92 -2.24 6.21
CA GLU A 148 -18.32 -1.59 5.04
C GLU A 148 -17.02 -0.85 5.40
N LEU A 149 -17.03 -0.14 6.54
CA LEU A 149 -15.86 0.56 7.05
C LEU A 149 -15.54 0.13 8.48
N ASN A 150 -14.25 -0.09 8.73
CA ASN A 150 -13.70 -0.29 10.06
C ASN A 150 -12.75 0.84 10.43
N TYR A 151 -12.85 1.26 11.69
CA TYR A 151 -11.97 2.23 12.30
C TYR A 151 -11.04 1.53 13.28
N TRP A 152 -9.77 1.91 13.26
CA TRP A 152 -8.74 1.36 14.13
C TRP A 152 -7.95 2.47 14.81
N ILE A 153 -7.45 2.16 16.00
CA ILE A 153 -6.50 2.99 16.75
C ILE A 153 -5.36 2.08 17.20
N ILE A 154 -4.12 2.41 16.85
CA ILE A 154 -2.93 1.82 17.45
C ILE A 154 -2.43 2.82 18.50
N SER A 155 -2.19 2.34 19.72
CA SER A 155 -1.56 3.10 20.80
C SER A 155 -0.13 2.62 20.97
N HIS A 156 0.83 3.50 20.70
CA HIS A 156 2.25 3.23 20.91
C HIS A 156 2.60 3.07 22.40
N GLN A 157 1.94 3.84 23.27
CA GLN A 157 2.22 3.81 24.71
C GLN A 157 1.74 2.53 25.39
N GLU A 158 0.61 1.99 24.93
CA GLU A 158 -0.01 0.78 25.50
C GLU A 158 0.32 -0.48 24.69
N ASP A 159 1.10 -0.34 23.62
CA ASP A 159 1.40 -1.38 22.64
C ASP A 159 0.16 -2.19 22.21
N SER A 160 -0.90 -1.47 21.84
CA SER A 160 -2.24 -2.05 21.68
C SER A 160 -2.92 -1.61 20.39
N LEU A 161 -3.52 -2.57 19.68
CA LEU A 161 -4.43 -2.33 18.55
C LEU A 161 -5.88 -2.41 19.01
N TYR A 162 -6.63 -1.35 18.73
CA TYR A 162 -8.03 -1.22 19.06
C TYR A 162 -8.90 -1.20 17.80
N GLY A 163 -9.78 -2.19 17.67
CA GLY A 163 -10.73 -2.31 16.57
C GLY A 163 -11.17 -3.78 16.39
N PRO A 164 -11.85 -4.12 15.28
CA PRO A 164 -12.48 -3.21 14.33
C PRO A 164 -13.69 -2.50 14.96
N TYR A 165 -13.75 -1.17 14.84
CA TYR A 165 -14.84 -0.36 15.36
C TYR A 165 -15.77 0.19 14.28
N SER A 166 -17.02 0.44 14.64
CA SER A 166 -17.86 1.42 13.94
C SER A 166 -17.39 2.85 14.25
N LYS A 167 -17.83 3.85 13.46
CA LYS A 167 -17.48 5.26 13.68
C LYS A 167 -17.81 5.73 15.10
N GLN A 168 -18.97 5.37 15.64
CA GLN A 168 -19.38 5.75 16.99
C GLN A 168 -18.51 5.10 18.07
N GLN A 169 -18.16 3.81 17.93
CA GLN A 169 -17.28 3.11 18.87
C GLN A 169 -15.88 3.72 18.86
N TYR A 170 -15.38 4.05 17.67
CA TYR A 170 -14.11 4.74 17.49
C TYR A 170 -14.08 6.11 18.18
N LEU A 171 -15.11 6.95 17.99
CA LEU A 171 -15.19 8.25 18.66
C LEU A 171 -15.17 8.13 20.18
N LYS A 172 -15.95 7.20 20.74
CA LYS A 172 -15.93 6.91 22.19
C LYS A 172 -14.54 6.46 22.66
N LYS A 173 -13.89 5.56 21.93
CA LYS A 173 -12.54 5.09 22.30
C LYS A 173 -11.50 6.20 22.17
N ARG A 174 -11.61 7.12 21.21
CA ARG A 174 -10.74 8.31 21.11
C ARG A 174 -10.83 9.21 22.33
N GLU A 175 -12.04 9.46 22.82
CA GLU A 175 -12.26 10.26 24.04
C GLU A 175 -11.60 9.60 25.25
N VAL A 176 -11.80 8.29 25.41
CA VAL A 176 -11.17 7.49 26.48
C VAL A 176 -9.64 7.56 26.43
N LEU A 177 -9.06 7.43 25.24
CA LEU A 177 -7.61 7.50 25.02
C LEU A 177 -7.06 8.94 24.98
N LYS A 178 -7.93 9.96 25.10
CA LYS A 178 -7.57 11.39 25.04
C LYS A 178 -6.75 11.74 23.79
N ILE A 179 -7.14 11.19 22.64
CA ILE A 179 -6.45 11.42 21.37
C ILE A 179 -6.63 12.90 20.95
N PRO A 180 -5.53 13.62 20.63
CA PRO A 180 -5.61 15.04 20.28
C PRO A 180 -6.58 15.32 19.13
N GLU A 181 -7.39 16.38 19.25
CA GLU A 181 -8.37 16.77 18.21
C GLU A 181 -7.70 17.08 16.85
N LYS A 182 -6.48 17.64 16.90
CA LYS A 182 -5.68 17.89 15.70
C LYS A 182 -5.30 16.62 14.93
N LEU A 183 -5.25 15.46 15.60
CA LEU A 183 -4.96 14.18 14.97
C LEU A 183 -6.26 13.58 14.43
N LYS A 184 -6.60 13.91 13.18
CA LYS A 184 -7.85 13.50 12.54
C LYS A 184 -7.60 12.75 11.25
N LEU A 185 -8.47 11.78 10.98
CA LEU A 185 -8.53 11.09 9.70
C LEU A 185 -9.05 12.07 8.64
N LYS A 186 -8.56 11.93 7.41
CA LYS A 186 -9.20 12.60 6.26
C LYS A 186 -10.58 11.99 6.05
N ASP A 187 -11.55 12.84 5.73
CA ASP A 187 -12.88 12.38 5.34
C ASP A 187 -12.76 11.49 4.10
N VAL A 188 -13.59 10.46 4.06
CA VAL A 188 -13.74 9.59 2.90
C VAL A 188 -14.94 10.13 2.15
N ASP A 189 -14.69 10.68 0.97
CA ASP A 189 -15.71 11.20 0.06
C ASP A 189 -16.63 10.08 -0.46
#